data_AF-A0A652NMY2-F1
#
_entry.id   AF-A0A652NMY2-F1
#
_cell.length_a   1.000
_cell.length_b   1.000
_cell.length_c   1.000
_cell.angle_alpha   90.00
_cell.angle_beta   90.00
_cell.angle_gamma   90.00
#
_symmetry.space_group_name_H-M   'P 1'
#
loop_
_entity.id
_entity.type
_entity.pdbx_description
1 polymer ?
#
loop_
_entity_poly.entity_id
_entity_poly.type
_entity_poly.pdbx_seq_one_letter_code
_entity_poly.pdbx_strand_id
1 'polypeptide(L)'
;MPESLGYTVQPDVLEHVTTGLNNVTTDLASANQAYTAQSLYQSADFGEFGVDQAWAGFDTNWDQELHVTQRAVAELVQKMSATTANYRAAETKVAASLTPAQAR
;
A
#
# COMPACT_ATOMS: atom_id res chain seq x y z
N MET A 1 -36.96 -6.76 -18.88
CA MET A 1 -35.51 -6.94 -19.07
C MET A 1 -34.87 -6.56 -17.75
N PRO A 2 -34.00 -7.39 -17.14
CA PRO A 2 -33.33 -6.97 -15.93
C PRO A 2 -32.42 -5.81 -16.29
N GLU A 3 -32.65 -4.66 -15.66
CA GLU A 3 -31.78 -3.50 -15.76
C GLU A 3 -30.38 -3.97 -15.39
N SER A 4 -29.44 -3.87 -16.33
CA SER A 4 -28.03 -3.93 -16.02
C SER A 4 -27.78 -2.77 -15.06
N LEU A 5 -27.87 -3.03 -13.75
CA LEU A 5 -27.24 -2.23 -12.72
C LEU A 5 -25.75 -2.24 -13.09
N GLY A 6 -25.35 -1.24 -13.87
CA GLY A 6 -23.98 -1.09 -14.32
C GLY A 6 -23.07 -1.13 -13.09
N TYR A 7 -21.91 -1.76 -13.23
CA TYR A 7 -20.92 -1.77 -12.16
C TYR A 7 -20.57 -0.31 -11.78
N THR A 8 -21.19 0.19 -10.71
CA THR A 8 -20.93 1.53 -10.19
C THR A 8 -19.67 1.45 -9.35
N VAL A 9 -18.56 1.86 -9.94
CA VAL A 9 -17.34 2.12 -9.17
C VAL A 9 -17.52 3.46 -8.46
N GLN A 10 -17.17 3.50 -7.17
CA GLN A 10 -17.21 4.71 -6.36
C GLN A 10 -15.76 5.19 -6.16
N PRO A 11 -15.29 6.21 -6.90
CA PRO A 11 -13.90 6.68 -6.80
C PRO A 11 -13.49 7.06 -5.37
N ASP A 12 -14.43 7.58 -4.57
CA ASP A 12 -14.17 8.00 -3.20
C ASP A 12 -13.90 6.81 -2.25
N VAL A 13 -14.51 5.64 -2.53
CA VAL A 13 -14.22 4.39 -1.81
C VAL A 13 -12.80 3.90 -2.15
N LEU A 14 -12.40 4.00 -3.42
CA LEU A 14 -11.04 3.66 -3.85
C LEU A 14 -9.99 4.61 -3.23
N GLU A 15 -10.34 5.88 -3.03
CA GLU A 15 -9.50 6.87 -2.34
C GLU A 15 -9.36 6.56 -0.85
N HIS A 16 -10.43 6.10 -0.18
CA HIS A 16 -10.35 5.61 1.20
C HIS A 16 -9.43 4.39 1.32
N VAL A 17 -9.53 3.43 0.40
CA VAL A 17 -8.62 2.27 0.37
C VAL A 17 -7.18 2.72 0.18
N THR A 18 -6.93 3.68 -0.73
CA THR A 18 -5.59 4.25 -0.96
C THR A 18 -5.03 4.90 0.30
N THR A 19 -5.85 5.66 1.04
CA THR A 19 -5.49 6.25 2.34
C THR A 19 -5.12 5.18 3.36
N GLY A 20 -5.93 4.11 3.46
CA GLY A 20 -5.64 2.98 4.36
C GLY A 20 -4.29 2.33 4.05
N LEU A 21 -3.98 2.11 2.78
CA LEU A 21 -2.69 1.54 2.35
C LEU A 21 -1.49 2.47 2.63
N ASN A 22 -1.68 3.80 2.52
CA ASN A 22 -0.66 4.77 2.90
C ASN A 22 -0.37 4.74 4.42
N ASN A 23 -1.40 4.57 5.24
CA ASN A 23 -1.23 4.40 6.68
C ASN A 23 -0.44 3.11 6.98
N VAL A 24 -0.79 1.99 6.33
CA VAL A 24 -0.04 0.73 6.46
C VAL A 24 1.43 0.92 6.06
N THR A 25 1.72 1.68 4.99
CA THR A 25 3.10 1.98 4.59
C THR A 25 3.86 2.73 5.69
N THR A 26 3.19 3.69 6.34
CA THR A 26 3.74 4.46 7.46
C THR A 26 3.98 3.59 8.69
N ASP A 27 3.04 2.69 8.99
CA ASP A 27 3.14 1.74 10.11
C ASP A 27 4.30 0.77 9.90
N LEU A 28 4.48 0.24 8.68
CA LEU A 28 5.61 -0.64 8.35
C LEU A 28 6.96 0.08 8.46
N ALA A 29 7.03 1.34 8.03
CA ALA A 29 8.25 2.15 8.20
C ALA A 29 8.55 2.40 9.68
N SER A 30 7.51 2.71 10.47
CA SER A 30 7.63 2.93 11.92
C SER A 30 8.04 1.65 12.65
N ALA A 31 7.50 0.49 12.26
CA ALA A 31 7.90 -0.80 12.79
C ALA A 31 9.38 -1.10 12.50
N ASN A 32 9.86 -0.81 11.29
CA ASN A 32 11.28 -0.96 10.97
C ASN A 32 12.17 -0.04 11.83
N GLN A 33 11.75 1.21 12.00
CA GLN A 33 12.49 2.17 12.81
C GLN A 33 12.50 1.74 14.29
N ALA A 34 11.37 1.27 14.81
CA ALA A 34 11.28 0.78 16.18
C ALA A 34 12.16 -0.46 16.39
N TYR A 35 12.20 -1.36 15.41
CA TYR A 35 13.06 -2.55 15.43
C TYR A 35 14.55 -2.17 15.44
N THR A 36 14.97 -1.36 14.47
CA THR A 36 16.37 -0.93 14.30
C THR A 36 16.86 0.00 15.40
N ALA A 37 15.95 0.69 16.11
CA ALA A 37 16.28 1.51 17.28
C ALA A 37 16.54 0.71 18.55
N GLN A 38 16.15 -0.58 18.61
CA GLN A 38 16.57 -1.44 19.71
C GLN A 38 18.07 -1.68 19.61
N SER A 39 18.77 -1.73 20.75
CA SER A 39 20.18 -2.15 20.75
C SER A 39 20.26 -3.55 20.17
N LEU A 40 20.86 -3.68 18.99
CA LEU A 40 21.14 -4.95 18.37
C LEU A 40 21.96 -5.77 19.38
N TYR A 41 21.35 -6.85 19.86
CA TYR A 41 21.91 -7.75 20.86
C TYR A 41 23.34 -8.12 20.47
N GLN A 42 24.27 -8.09 21.43
CA GLN A 42 25.63 -8.52 21.14
C GLN A 42 25.64 -10.05 21.08
N SER A 43 26.38 -10.63 20.14
CA SER A 43 26.56 -12.11 20.07
C SER A 43 26.98 -12.69 21.43
N ALA A 44 27.71 -11.92 22.25
CA ALA A 44 28.07 -12.27 23.62
C ALA A 44 26.88 -12.47 24.59
N ASP A 45 25.71 -11.88 24.32
CA ASP A 45 24.50 -11.99 25.16
C ASP A 45 23.79 -13.35 25.00
N PHE A 46 24.10 -14.10 23.95
CA PHE A 46 23.37 -15.32 23.55
C PHE A 46 24.03 -16.65 23.96
N GLY A 47 25.27 -16.60 24.49
CA GLY A 47 26.02 -17.80 24.91
C GLY A 47 26.39 -18.76 23.76
N GLU A 48 26.89 -19.95 24.10
CA GLU A 48 27.50 -20.90 23.14
C GLU A 48 26.51 -21.75 22.30
N PHE A 49 25.20 -21.53 22.39
CA PHE A 49 24.20 -22.45 21.82
C PHE A 49 23.68 -22.08 20.41
N GLY A 50 24.42 -21.30 19.63
CA GLY A 50 24.04 -20.92 18.26
C GLY A 50 22.82 -19.98 18.17
N VAL A 51 22.42 -19.42 19.31
CA VAL A 51 21.30 -18.47 19.41
C VAL A 51 21.66 -17.14 18.72
N ASP A 52 22.95 -16.80 18.64
CA ASP A 52 23.47 -15.67 17.87
C ASP A 52 23.26 -15.83 16.35
N GLN A 53 23.49 -17.02 15.80
CA GLN A 53 23.26 -17.34 14.39
C GLN A 53 21.77 -17.35 14.06
N ALA A 54 20.94 -17.90 14.95
CA ALA A 54 19.49 -17.87 14.81
C ALA A 54 18.95 -16.42 14.85
N TRP A 55 19.48 -15.59 15.75
CA TRP A 55 19.13 -14.17 15.85
C TRP A 55 19.55 -13.38 14.60
N ALA A 56 20.78 -13.56 14.11
CA ALA A 56 21.25 -12.91 12.88
C ALA A 56 20.44 -13.33 11.64
N GLY A 57 20.00 -14.59 11.59
CA GLY A 57 19.08 -15.07 10.57
C GLY A 57 17.70 -14.40 10.66
N PHE A 58 17.19 -14.21 11.88
CA PHE A 58 15.96 -13.45 12.11
C PHE A 58 16.10 -11.99 11.69
N ASP A 59 17.17 -11.28 12.08
CA ASP A 59 17.46 -9.89 11.66
C ASP A 59 17.42 -9.75 10.13
N THR A 60 18.09 -10.68 9.43
CA THR A 60 18.15 -10.68 7.96
C THR A 60 16.78 -10.91 7.35
N ASN A 61 16.03 -11.91 7.86
CA ASN A 61 14.70 -12.22 7.36
C ASN A 61 13.70 -11.10 7.65
N TRP A 62 13.81 -10.46 8.82
CA TRP A 62 12.98 -9.31 9.20
C TRP A 62 13.14 -8.17 8.20
N ASP A 63 14.37 -7.73 7.95
CA ASP A 63 14.63 -6.61 7.03
C ASP A 63 14.19 -6.94 5.59
N GLN A 64 14.47 -8.16 5.11
CA GLN A 64 14.11 -8.59 3.76
C GLN A 64 12.59 -8.67 3.56
N GLU A 65 11.88 -9.37 4.44
CA GLU A 65 10.42 -9.54 4.32
C GLU A 65 9.68 -8.21 4.50
N LEU A 66 10.18 -7.35 5.39
CA LEU A 66 9.62 -6.02 5.59
C LEU A 66 9.81 -5.14 4.35
N HIS A 67 11.00 -5.16 3.72
CA HIS A 67 11.25 -4.46 2.46
C HIS A 67 10.34 -4.94 1.32
N VAL A 68 10.18 -6.26 1.18
CA VAL A 68 9.28 -6.85 0.16
C VAL A 68 7.83 -6.39 0.41
N THR A 69 7.38 -6.42 1.66
CA THR A 69 6.03 -6.01 2.05
C THR A 69 5.81 -4.52 1.78
N GLN A 70 6.75 -3.65 2.20
CA GLN A 70 6.68 -2.21 1.94
C GLN A 70 6.59 -1.91 0.45
N ARG A 71 7.40 -2.57 -0.37
CA ARG A 71 7.36 -2.41 -1.83
C ARG A 71 6.02 -2.85 -2.41
N ALA A 72 5.50 -4.00 -1.99
CA ALA A 72 4.21 -4.51 -2.48
C ALA A 72 3.05 -3.55 -2.14
N VAL A 73 3.03 -3.00 -0.92
CA VAL A 73 2.02 -2.02 -0.50
C VAL A 73 2.16 -0.74 -1.31
N ALA A 74 3.38 -0.22 -1.52
CA ALA A 74 3.62 0.96 -2.33
C ALA A 74 3.15 0.78 -3.80
N GLU A 75 3.45 -0.37 -4.40
CA GLU A 75 2.98 -0.71 -5.76
C GLU A 75 1.44 -0.80 -5.81
N LEU A 76 0.79 -1.31 -4.76
CA LEU A 76 -0.67 -1.37 -4.68
C LEU A 76 -1.29 0.03 -4.55
N VAL A 77 -0.72 0.91 -3.72
CA VAL A 77 -1.12 2.33 -3.60
C VAL A 77 -1.08 3.01 -4.96
N GLN A 78 0.02 2.84 -5.70
CA GLN A 78 0.18 3.45 -7.03
C GLN A 78 -0.89 2.96 -8.01
N LYS A 79 -1.15 1.65 -8.05
CA LYS A 79 -2.18 1.06 -8.92
C LYS A 79 -3.59 1.54 -8.55
N MET A 80 -3.89 1.65 -7.26
CA MET A 80 -5.17 2.17 -6.77
C MET A 80 -5.36 3.64 -7.16
N SER A 81 -4.34 4.48 -6.92
CA SER A 81 -4.37 5.90 -7.31
C SER A 81 -4.58 6.09 -8.82
N ALA A 82 -3.85 5.33 -9.64
CA ALA A 82 -4.00 5.36 -11.09
C ALA A 82 -5.41 4.92 -11.53
N THR A 83 -5.96 3.89 -10.87
CA THR A 83 -7.31 3.40 -11.15
C THR A 83 -8.37 4.45 -10.81
N THR A 84 -8.29 5.07 -9.64
CA THR A 84 -9.18 6.17 -9.22
C THR A 84 -9.12 7.34 -10.21
N ALA A 85 -7.93 7.73 -10.65
CA ALA A 85 -7.75 8.79 -11.64
C ALA A 85 -8.40 8.45 -12.99
N ASN A 86 -8.25 7.20 -13.45
CA ASN A 86 -8.87 6.73 -14.69
C ASN A 86 -10.40 6.77 -14.62
N TYR A 87 -10.99 6.37 -13.49
CA TYR A 87 -12.45 6.46 -13.30
C TYR A 87 -12.93 7.91 -13.35
N ARG A 88 -12.29 8.83 -12.61
CA ARG A 88 -12.66 10.26 -12.63
C ARG A 88 -12.50 10.89 -14.02
N ALA A 89 -11.46 10.53 -14.76
CA ALA A 89 -11.27 10.99 -16.13
C ALA A 89 -12.37 10.47 -17.07
N ALA A 90 -12.77 9.20 -16.92
CA ALA A 90 -13.86 8.62 -17.70
C ALA A 90 -15.21 9.30 -17.39
N GLU A 91 -15.51 9.53 -16.11
CA GLU A 91 -16.71 10.26 -15.67
C GLU A 91 -16.75 11.67 -16.25
N THR A 92 -15.63 12.40 -16.20
CA THR A 92 -15.52 13.75 -16.77
C THR A 92 -15.77 13.75 -18.27
N LYS A 93 -15.20 12.78 -19.00
CA LYS A 93 -15.40 12.65 -20.45
C LYS A 93 -16.85 12.35 -20.81
N VAL A 94 -17.51 11.47 -20.05
CA VAL A 94 -18.93 11.15 -20.23
C VAL A 94 -19.80 12.38 -19.93
N ALA A 95 -19.57 13.05 -18.80
CA ALA A 95 -20.29 14.27 -18.45
C ALA A 95 -20.17 15.35 -19.54
N ALA A 96 -18.95 15.58 -20.06
CA ALA A 96 -18.71 16.52 -21.15
C ALA A 96 -19.43 16.15 -22.46
N SER A 97 -19.64 14.85 -22.72
CA SER A 97 -20.40 14.37 -23.89
C SER A 97 -21.92 14.49 -23.74
N LEU A 98 -22.41 14.63 -22.50
CA LEU A 98 -23.83 14.77 -22.17
C LEU A 98 -24.28 16.23 -22.08
N THR A 99 -23.36 17.18 -21.88
CA THR A 99 -23.67 18.60 -21.99
C THR A 99 -24.09 18.89 -23.43
N PRO A 100 -25.35 19.32 -23.69
CA PRO A 100 -25.77 19.67 -25.03
C PRO A 100 -24.85 20.77 -25.56
N ALA A 101 -24.57 20.76 -26.86
CA ALA A 101 -23.97 21.90 -27.55
C ALA A 101 -24.92 23.11 -27.48
N GLN A 102 -25.04 23.76 -26.33
CA GLN A 102 -25.69 25.06 -26.17
C GLN A 102 -24.74 26.14 -26.65
N ALA A 103 -24.51 26.18 -27.97
CA ALA A 103 -24.03 27.35 -28.69
C ALA A 103 -23.99 27.02 -30.19
N ARG A 104 -25.13 27.17 -30.86
CA ARG A 104 -25.24 27.79 -32.19
C ARG A 104 -26.71 27.96 -32.56
#